data_AF-A0A835Q737-F1
#
_entry.id   AF-A0A835Q737-F1
#
_cell.length_a   1.000
_cell.length_b   1.000
_cell.length_c   1.000
_cell.angle_alpha   90.00
_cell.angle_beta   90.00
_cell.angle_gamma   90.00
#
_symmetry.space_group_name_H-M   'P 1'
#
loop_
_entity.id
_entity.type
_entity.pdbx_description
1 polymer ?
#
loop_
_entity_poly.entity_id
_entity_poly.type
_entity_poly.pdbx_seq_one_letter_code
_entity_poly.pdbx_strand_id
1 'polypeptide(L)'
;MYHAYMQHRYGRSALRFPDAAAPLSRTYECSSADTDDSHKVFGVLQPMLVYTGLIEQLQRFFKLSKGAKETGDGLSGGIERWEVTMKEKLLDVKEMVSFAKELLSWLEDMTSAADLQEAFDVMGALGDALSGYDN
;
A
#
# COMPACT_ATOMS: atom_id res chain seq x y z
N MET A 1 -16.80 -35.23 -37.37
CA MET A 1 -16.27 -35.58 -36.04
C MET A 1 -14.91 -34.87 -35.89
N TYR A 2 -14.76 -33.56 -35.66
CA TYR A 2 -15.32 -32.67 -34.63
C TYR A 2 -15.35 -33.30 -33.23
N HIS A 3 -14.18 -33.56 -32.64
CA HIS A 3 -13.89 -33.68 -31.20
C HIS A 3 -12.35 -33.67 -31.07
N ALA A 4 -11.65 -32.89 -30.27
CA ALA A 4 -11.98 -31.71 -29.50
C ALA A 4 -10.64 -31.00 -29.25
N TYR A 5 -10.59 -29.70 -29.55
CA TYR A 5 -9.61 -28.76 -29.05
C TYR A 5 -9.97 -28.47 -27.58
N MET A 6 -8.96 -28.46 -26.70
CA MET A 6 -8.98 -28.13 -25.26
C MET A 6 -9.42 -29.20 -24.27
N GLN A 7 -8.51 -29.52 -23.34
CA GLN A 7 -8.66 -29.92 -21.92
C GLN A 7 -7.48 -30.87 -21.57
N HIS A 8 -6.57 -30.66 -20.62
CA HIS A 8 -6.61 -29.97 -19.33
C HIS A 8 -5.23 -29.44 -18.92
N ARG A 9 -5.27 -28.42 -18.05
CA ARG A 9 -4.21 -28.00 -17.12
C ARG A 9 -3.68 -29.17 -16.27
N TYR A 10 -2.55 -28.89 -15.63
CA TYR A 10 -1.91 -29.55 -14.47
C TYR A 10 -0.74 -30.50 -14.77
N GLY A 11 0.44 -29.98 -14.45
CA GLY A 11 1.27 -30.63 -13.45
C GLY A 11 2.37 -31.54 -13.97
N ARG A 12 3.46 -30.95 -14.46
CA ARG A 12 4.77 -31.63 -14.50
C ARG A 12 5.91 -30.62 -14.51
N SER A 13 6.39 -30.27 -13.32
CA SER A 13 7.84 -30.16 -13.11
C SER A 13 8.16 -30.42 -11.63
N ALA A 14 9.23 -31.19 -11.42
CA ALA A 14 9.46 -32.04 -10.27
C ALA A 14 9.69 -31.28 -8.94
N LEU A 15 8.85 -31.57 -7.95
CA LEU A 15 9.24 -31.58 -6.55
C LEU A 15 10.26 -32.70 -6.35
N ARG A 16 11.52 -32.35 -6.06
CA ARG A 16 12.50 -33.27 -5.47
C ARG A 16 12.55 -33.00 -3.97
N PHE A 17 11.97 -33.92 -3.20
CA PHE A 17 12.35 -34.16 -1.80
C PHE A 17 12.84 -35.60 -1.70
N PRO A 18 14.03 -35.85 -1.12
CA PRO A 18 14.31 -37.09 -0.42
C PRO A 18 14.12 -36.89 1.08
N ASP A 19 13.26 -37.73 1.63
CA ASP A 19 12.95 -37.90 3.05
C ASP A 19 14.06 -38.70 3.75
N ALA A 20 14.48 -38.27 4.94
CA ALA A 20 15.22 -39.10 5.90
C ALA A 20 14.96 -38.56 7.32
N ALA A 21 14.12 -39.28 8.04
CA ALA A 21 13.59 -38.97 9.36
C ALA A 21 14.64 -38.99 10.49
N ALA A 22 14.58 -37.99 11.39
CA ALA A 22 14.85 -38.08 12.83
C ALA A 22 14.43 -36.78 13.55
N PRO A 23 14.08 -36.84 14.86
CA PRO A 23 13.01 -36.04 15.45
C PRO A 23 13.48 -34.77 16.17
N LEU A 24 12.49 -33.93 16.52
CA LEU A 24 12.52 -32.96 17.63
C LEU A 24 13.80 -32.11 17.74
N SER A 25 13.75 -30.92 17.14
CA SER A 25 14.19 -29.70 17.84
C SER A 25 13.43 -28.53 17.27
N ARG A 26 12.49 -28.08 18.09
CA ARG A 26 11.81 -26.80 17.99
C ARG A 26 12.88 -25.73 18.21
N THR A 27 13.51 -25.29 17.14
CA THR A 27 14.26 -24.04 17.15
C THR A 27 13.46 -23.06 16.31
N TYR A 28 12.48 -22.43 16.97
CA TYR A 28 12.26 -21.02 16.69
C TYR A 28 13.59 -20.36 17.08
N GLU A 29 14.53 -20.32 16.14
CA GLU A 29 15.57 -19.33 16.23
C GLU A 29 14.82 -18.02 16.02
N CYS A 30 14.34 -17.46 17.13
CA CYS A 30 14.28 -16.03 17.33
C CYS A 30 15.72 -15.55 17.16
N SER A 31 16.17 -15.57 15.90
CA SER A 31 17.41 -14.96 15.47
C SER A 31 17.19 -13.51 15.80
N SER A 32 17.93 -13.02 16.80
CA SER A 32 17.98 -11.60 17.14
C SER A 32 18.03 -10.84 15.83
N ALA A 33 16.95 -10.12 15.52
CA ALA A 33 16.81 -9.43 14.25
C ALA A 33 18.08 -8.59 14.05
N ASP A 34 18.94 -9.03 13.14
CA ASP A 34 20.09 -8.24 12.75
C ASP A 34 19.51 -6.93 12.22
N THR A 35 19.81 -5.83 12.90
CA THR A 35 19.36 -4.50 12.48
C THR A 35 19.75 -4.24 11.02
N ASP A 36 20.85 -4.85 10.57
CA ASP A 36 21.30 -4.89 9.18
C ASP A 36 20.28 -5.52 8.21
N ASP A 37 19.56 -6.57 8.59
CA ASP A 37 18.50 -7.16 7.75
C ASP A 37 17.27 -6.25 7.67
N SER A 38 16.88 -5.63 8.79
CA SER A 38 15.80 -4.65 8.83
C SER A 38 16.09 -3.43 7.95
N HIS A 39 17.31 -2.90 7.96
CA HIS A 39 17.71 -1.79 7.09
C HIS A 39 17.72 -2.19 5.61
N LYS A 40 18.08 -3.43 5.26
CA LYS A 40 17.98 -3.93 3.88
C LYS A 40 16.53 -4.04 3.42
N VAL A 41 15.66 -4.57 4.27
CA VAL A 41 14.22 -4.65 4.01
C VAL A 41 13.63 -3.25 3.87
N PHE A 42 14.01 -2.31 4.74
CA PHE A 42 13.60 -0.92 4.64
C PHE A 42 14.04 -0.29 3.32
N GLY A 43 15.29 -0.47 2.89
CA GLY A 43 15.76 0.04 1.59
C GLY A 43 14.95 -0.47 0.40
N VAL A 44 14.40 -1.69 0.47
CA VAL A 44 13.51 -2.24 -0.57
C VAL A 44 12.08 -1.69 -0.45
N LEU A 45 11.59 -1.49 0.77
CA LEU A 45 10.21 -1.05 1.03
C LEU A 45 10.05 0.47 0.94
N GLN A 46 11.04 1.27 1.29
CA GLN A 46 11.00 2.73 1.27
C GLN A 46 10.45 3.29 -0.07
N PRO A 47 10.93 2.87 -1.26
CA PRO A 47 10.34 3.33 -2.50
C PRO A 47 8.86 2.92 -2.64
N MET A 48 8.48 1.71 -2.22
CA MET A 48 7.08 1.26 -2.26
C MET A 48 6.18 2.09 -1.34
N LEU A 49 6.68 2.45 -0.16
CA LEU A 49 5.97 3.28 0.80
C LEU A 49 5.83 4.72 0.28
N VAL A 50 6.88 5.27 -0.32
CA VAL A 50 6.82 6.57 -1.02
C VAL A 50 5.75 6.55 -2.10
N TYR A 51 5.76 5.55 -2.99
CA TYR A 51 4.74 5.41 -4.04
C TYR A 51 3.32 5.33 -3.45
N THR A 52 3.14 4.54 -2.40
CA THR A 52 1.84 4.35 -1.75
C THR A 52 1.34 5.65 -1.13
N GLY A 53 2.20 6.35 -0.38
CA GLY A 53 1.83 7.62 0.24
C GLY A 53 1.57 8.73 -0.77
N LEU A 54 2.33 8.81 -1.88
CA LEU A 54 2.02 9.76 -2.96
C LEU A 54 0.61 9.55 -3.53
N ILE A 55 0.24 8.29 -3.79
CA ILE A 55 -1.11 7.96 -4.27
C ILE A 55 -2.15 8.35 -3.22
N GLU A 56 -1.87 8.12 -1.94
CA GLU A 56 -2.78 8.44 -0.86
C GLU A 56 -3.00 9.95 -0.69
N GLN A 57 -1.94 10.76 -0.73
CA GLN A 57 -2.04 12.23 -0.65
C GLN A 57 -2.81 12.80 -1.85
N LEU A 58 -2.56 12.30 -3.06
CA LEU A 58 -3.32 12.67 -4.25
C LEU A 58 -4.80 12.27 -4.10
N GLN A 59 -5.06 11.09 -3.58
CA GLN A 59 -6.43 10.63 -3.34
C GLN A 59 -7.13 11.47 -2.28
N ARG A 60 -6.49 11.81 -1.16
CA ARG A 60 -7.06 12.72 -0.15
C ARG A 60 -7.41 14.05 -0.80
N PHE A 61 -6.48 14.66 -1.53
CA PHE A 61 -6.68 15.97 -2.15
C PHE A 61 -7.83 15.97 -3.17
N PHE A 62 -7.94 14.93 -4.02
CA PHE A 62 -8.96 14.90 -5.09
C PHE A 62 -10.26 14.16 -4.73
N LYS A 63 -10.27 13.25 -3.74
CA LYS A 63 -11.46 12.44 -3.36
C LYS A 63 -12.20 12.95 -2.13
N LEU A 64 -11.86 14.10 -1.55
CA LEU A 64 -12.55 14.64 -0.37
C LEU A 64 -13.98 15.14 -0.70
N SER A 65 -14.88 14.18 -0.90
CA SER A 65 -16.32 14.31 -0.71
C SER A 65 -16.89 13.02 -0.09
N LYS A 66 -16.33 12.62 1.05
CA LYS A 66 -16.92 11.60 1.93
C LYS A 66 -17.73 12.26 3.06
N GLY A 67 -18.47 13.32 2.70
CA GLY A 67 -19.49 13.96 3.55
C GLY A 67 -20.92 13.79 3.01
N ALA A 68 -21.09 13.19 1.83
CA ALA A 68 -22.39 12.83 1.31
C ALA A 68 -22.75 11.42 1.79
N LYS A 69 -23.50 11.38 2.90
CA LYS A 69 -24.21 10.22 3.42
C LYS A 69 -24.69 9.33 2.26
N GLU A 70 -24.22 8.09 2.25
CA GLU A 70 -24.62 7.04 1.31
C GLU A 70 -26.15 6.95 1.29
N THR A 71 -26.74 7.57 0.28
CA THR A 71 -28.10 7.26 -0.17
C THR A 71 -27.85 6.61 -1.51
N GLY A 72 -27.96 5.29 -1.52
CA GLY A 72 -27.50 4.45 -2.61
C GLY A 72 -28.05 4.90 -3.95
N ASP A 73 -27.16 5.19 -4.89
CA ASP A 73 -27.28 4.75 -6.27
C ASP A 73 -25.93 4.90 -7.00
N GLY A 74 -25.61 3.89 -7.82
CA GLY A 74 -24.76 4.03 -9.00
C GLY A 74 -23.27 4.32 -8.82
N LEU A 75 -22.47 3.25 -8.86
CA LEU A 75 -21.04 3.26 -9.28
C LEU A 75 -20.77 4.07 -10.57
N SER A 76 -21.81 4.33 -11.38
CA SER A 76 -21.72 5.14 -12.61
C SER A 76 -21.63 6.65 -12.37
N GLY A 77 -22.26 7.19 -11.31
CA GLY A 77 -22.25 8.64 -11.03
C GLY A 77 -21.02 9.09 -10.22
N GLY A 78 -20.35 8.15 -9.54
CA GLY A 78 -19.19 8.44 -8.71
C GLY A 78 -17.94 8.83 -9.51
N ILE A 79 -17.73 8.22 -10.69
CA ILE A 79 -16.55 8.49 -11.52
C ILE A 79 -16.61 9.91 -12.11
N GLU A 80 -17.77 10.31 -12.63
CA GLU A 80 -18.00 11.63 -13.23
C GLU A 80 -17.96 12.73 -12.16
N ARG A 81 -18.51 12.46 -10.98
CA ARG A 81 -18.46 13.38 -9.83
C ARG A 81 -17.03 13.62 -9.35
N TRP A 82 -16.22 12.57 -9.24
CA TRP A 82 -14.80 12.71 -8.89
C TRP A 82 -14.03 13.48 -9.96
N GLU A 83 -14.30 13.22 -11.24
CA GLU A 83 -13.67 13.93 -12.35
C GLU A 83 -13.98 15.44 -12.33
N VAL A 84 -15.24 15.82 -12.05
CA VAL A 84 -15.64 17.24 -11.93
C VAL A 84 -14.93 17.91 -10.75
N THR A 85 -14.92 17.30 -9.57
CA THR A 85 -14.22 17.85 -8.39
C THR A 85 -12.71 17.96 -8.62
N MET A 86 -12.11 16.97 -9.29
CA MET A 86 -10.69 17.01 -9.66
C MET A 86 -10.41 18.16 -10.62
N LYS A 87 -11.26 18.37 -11.64
CA LYS A 87 -11.12 19.49 -12.57
C LYS A 87 -11.22 20.84 -11.89
N GLU A 88 -12.17 21.02 -10.97
CA GLU A 88 -12.31 22.26 -10.21
C GLU A 88 -11.06 22.55 -9.35
N LYS A 89 -10.54 21.54 -8.63
CA LYS A 89 -9.31 21.68 -7.85
C LYS A 89 -8.07 21.91 -8.71
N LEU A 90 -8.03 21.39 -9.92
CA LEU A 90 -6.94 21.64 -10.89
C LEU A 90 -6.94 23.09 -11.40
N LEU A 91 -8.11 23.73 -11.47
CA LEU A 91 -8.23 25.13 -11.90
C LEU A 91 -7.84 26.11 -10.78
N ASP A 92 -7.93 25.70 -9.51
CA ASP A 92 -7.40 26.46 -8.38
C ASP A 92 -5.88 26.26 -8.23
N VAL A 93 -5.13 27.05 -8.99
CA VAL A 93 -3.66 27.04 -8.97
C VAL A 93 -3.10 27.37 -7.57
N LYS A 94 -3.80 28.17 -6.77
CA LYS A 94 -3.34 28.53 -5.43
C LYS A 94 -3.42 27.33 -4.50
N GLU A 95 -4.55 26.62 -4.49
CA GLU A 95 -4.69 25.37 -3.73
C GLU A 95 -3.70 24.31 -4.23
N MET A 96 -3.53 24.18 -5.54
CA MET A 96 -2.58 23.22 -6.13
C MET A 96 -1.14 23.47 -5.68
N VAL A 97 -0.70 24.73 -5.67
CA VAL A 97 0.64 25.10 -5.23
C VAL A 97 0.81 24.89 -3.73
N SER A 98 -0.22 25.14 -2.92
CA SER A 98 -0.18 24.82 -1.48
C SER A 98 -0.02 23.33 -1.26
N PHE A 99 -0.87 22.53 -1.92
CA PHE A 99 -0.81 21.07 -1.84
C PHE A 99 0.54 20.52 -2.31
N ALA A 100 1.10 21.05 -3.41
CA ALA A 100 2.40 20.60 -3.90
C ALA A 100 3.52 20.86 -2.88
N LYS A 101 3.48 21.98 -2.14
CA LYS A 101 4.44 22.25 -1.06
C LYS A 101 4.29 21.29 0.11
N GLU A 102 3.06 21.02 0.51
CA GLU A 102 2.75 20.05 1.57
C GLU A 102 3.20 18.63 1.16
N LEU A 103 2.94 18.23 -0.09
CA LEU A 103 3.36 16.95 -0.65
C LEU A 103 4.88 16.82 -0.76
N LEU A 104 5.58 17.90 -1.15
CA LEU A 104 7.04 17.94 -1.17
C LEU A 104 7.62 17.83 0.24
N SER A 105 7.08 18.55 1.21
CA SER A 105 7.48 18.43 2.62
C SER A 105 7.29 17.00 3.12
N TRP A 106 6.16 16.37 2.82
CA TRP A 106 5.91 14.97 3.18
C TRP A 106 6.90 14.02 2.51
N LEU A 107 7.27 14.27 1.26
CA LEU A 107 8.26 13.46 0.55
C LEU A 107 9.66 13.63 1.15
N GLU A 108 10.04 14.84 1.55
CA GLU A 108 11.29 15.12 2.26
C GLU A 108 11.33 14.34 3.59
N ASP A 109 10.27 14.41 4.39
CA ASP A 109 10.16 13.66 5.65
C ASP A 109 10.27 12.14 5.41
N MET A 110 9.55 11.60 4.42
CA MET A 110 9.53 10.18 4.07
C MET A 110 10.88 9.67 3.52
N THR A 111 11.59 10.50 2.76
CA THR A 111 12.92 10.17 2.23
C THR A 111 14.02 10.31 3.28
N SER A 112 13.80 11.15 4.29
CA SER A 112 14.69 11.30 5.44
C SER A 112 14.56 10.19 6.49
N ALA A 113 13.44 9.45 6.49
CA ALA A 113 13.19 8.35 7.41
C ALA A 113 14.32 7.30 7.36
N ALA A 114 14.85 6.95 8.54
CA ALA A 114 15.97 6.03 8.69
C ALA A 114 15.54 4.56 8.78
N ASP A 115 14.30 4.31 9.20
CA ASP A 115 13.74 2.98 9.35
C ASP A 115 12.22 2.94 9.09
N LEU A 116 11.66 1.73 9.16
CA LEU A 116 10.25 1.47 8.94
C LEU A 116 9.34 2.19 9.95
N GLN A 117 9.78 2.35 11.20
CA GLN A 117 8.97 2.97 12.24
C GLN A 117 8.78 4.46 11.94
N GLU A 118 9.86 5.17 11.62
CA GLU A 118 9.81 6.58 11.21
C GLU A 118 8.97 6.75 9.94
N ALA A 119 9.15 5.86 8.95
CA ALA A 119 8.37 5.89 7.72
C ALA A 119 6.86 5.67 7.96
N PHE A 120 6.47 4.76 8.86
CA PHE A 120 5.07 4.55 9.21
C PHE A 120 4.47 5.70 10.04
N ASP A 121 5.27 6.37 10.86
CA ASP A 121 4.88 7.60 11.57
C ASP A 121 4.61 8.74 10.58
N VAL A 122 5.50 8.96 9.60
CA VAL A 122 5.32 9.94 8.52
C VAL A 122 4.09 9.66 7.65
N MET A 123 3.75 8.38 7.43
CA MET A 123 2.51 8.02 6.72
C MET A 123 1.24 8.26 7.56
N GLY A 124 1.34 8.48 8.87
CA GLY A 124 0.19 8.55 9.78
C GLY A 124 -0.54 7.20 9.94
N ALA A 125 0.04 6.11 9.43
CA ALA A 125 -0.59 4.79 9.37
C ALA A 125 -0.72 4.12 10.75
N LEU A 126 0.14 4.49 11.70
CA LEU A 126 0.10 3.95 13.06
C LEU A 126 -1.11 4.46 13.85
N GLY A 127 -1.58 5.69 13.58
CA GLY A 127 -2.77 6.25 14.23
C GLY A 127 -4.06 5.53 13.84
N ASP A 128 -4.25 5.26 12.54
CA ASP A 128 -5.44 4.58 12.02
C ASP A 128 -5.46 3.08 12.38
N ALA A 129 -4.30 2.41 12.43
CA ALA A 129 -4.19 0.99 12.80
C ALA A 129 -4.44 0.73 14.30
N LEU A 130 -4.05 1.68 15.18
CA LEU A 130 -4.25 1.57 16.63
C LEU A 130 -5.60 2.12 17.10
N SER A 131 -6.24 3.00 16.33
CA SER A 131 -7.60 3.49 16.58
C SER A 131 -8.68 2.38 16.46
N GLY A 132 -8.36 1.23 15.87
CA GLY A 132 -9.26 0.08 15.75
C GLY A 132 -9.40 -0.78 17.02
N TYR A 133 -8.67 -0.47 18.10
CA TYR A 133 -8.63 -1.28 19.33
C TYR A 133 -9.62 -0.85 20.42
N ASP A 134 -10.52 0.08 20.12
CA ASP A 134 -11.60 0.51 21.03
C ASP A 134 -12.96 0.28 20.35
N ASN A 135 -13.41 -0.97 20.32
CA ASN A 135 -14.84 -1.34 20.17
C ASN A 135 -15.13 -2.76 20.66
#